data_AF-T0I0H6-F1
#
_entry.id   AF-T0I0H6-F1
#
_cell.length_a   1.000
_cell.length_b   1.000
_cell.length_c   1.000
_cell.angle_alpha   90.00
_cell.angle_beta   90.00
_cell.angle_gamma   90.00
#
_symmetry.space_group_name_H-M   'P 1'
#
loop_
_entity.id
_entity.type
_entity.pdbx_description
1 polymer ?
#
loop_
_entity_poly.entity_id
_entity_poly.type
_entity_poly.pdbx_seq_one_letter_code
_entity_poly.pdbx_strand_id
1 'polypeptide(L)' 'MMPSLSGFSIDADGETYRLRLTLENGSAFDIAVSPEQLDLLAEEIDRRLDMDLPAPLPDLQGRVGSP' A
#
# COMPACT_ATOMS: atom_id res chain seq x y z
N MET A 1 21.79 -6.84 -4.59
CA MET A 1 20.66 -5.96 -4.26
C MET A 1 19.39 -6.72 -4.54
N MET A 2 18.42 -6.68 -3.62
CA MET A 2 17.08 -7.20 -3.93
C MET A 2 16.41 -6.25 -4.91
N PRO A 3 15.82 -6.75 -6.01
CA PRO A 3 15.16 -5.89 -6.98
C PRO A 3 13.97 -5.16 -6.35
N SER A 4 13.85 -3.86 -6.63
CA SER A 4 12.74 -3.04 -6.14
C SER A 4 11.46 -3.35 -6.91
N LEU A 5 10.32 -3.21 -6.22
CA LEU A 5 8.99 -3.27 -6.84
C LEU A 5 8.78 -2.03 -7.71
N SER A 6 8.42 -2.21 -8.97
CA SER A 6 8.08 -1.13 -9.89
C SER A 6 6.56 -0.97 -10.08
N GLY A 7 5.77 -1.99 -9.74
CA GLY A 7 4.32 -1.92 -9.76
C GLY A 7 3.64 -3.24 -9.38
N PHE A 8 2.33 -3.19 -9.21
CA PHE A 8 1.50 -4.38 -8.99
C PHE A 8 0.14 -4.26 -9.67
N SER A 9 -0.51 -5.39 -9.96
CA SER A 9 -1.91 -5.46 -10.37
C SER A 9 -2.64 -6.57 -9.61
N ILE A 10 -3.94 -6.39 -9.43
CA ILE A 10 -4.82 -7.40 -8.81
C ILE A 10 -5.94 -7.65 -9.81
N ASP A 11 -6.04 -8.89 -10.26
CA ASP A 11 -7.04 -9.33 -11.25
C ASP A 11 -7.90 -10.43 -10.62
N ALA A 12 -9.22 -10.40 -10.85
CA ALA A 12 -10.10 -11.46 -10.37
C ALA A 12 -9.82 -12.78 -11.12
N ASP A 13 -9.74 -13.89 -10.39
CA ASP A 13 -9.50 -15.23 -10.93
C ASP A 13 -10.40 -16.26 -10.23
N GLY A 14 -11.64 -16.34 -10.72
CA GLY A 14 -12.67 -17.21 -10.15
C GLY A 14 -13.05 -16.78 -8.73
N GLU A 15 -12.83 -17.66 -7.75
CA GLU A 15 -13.09 -17.38 -6.33
C GLU A 15 -11.87 -16.79 -5.60
N THR A 16 -10.79 -16.55 -6.33
CA THR A 16 -9.54 -15.96 -5.82
C THR A 16 -9.15 -14.74 -6.64
N TYR A 17 -8.03 -14.13 -6.28
CA TYR A 17 -7.42 -13.05 -7.04
C TYR A 17 -6.00 -13.45 -7.45
N ARG A 18 -5.58 -12.97 -8.63
CA ARG A 18 -4.20 -13.02 -9.07
C ARG A 18 -3.53 -11.69 -8.76
N LEU A 19 -2.64 -11.69 -7.78
CA LEU A 19 -1.73 -10.57 -7.50
C LEU A 19 -0.48 -10.72 -8.36
N ARG A 20 -0.22 -9.74 -9.22
CA ARG A 20 1.02 -9.65 -9.99
C ARG A 20 1.91 -8.58 -9.40
N LEU A 21 3.16 -8.94 -9.09
CA LEU A 21 4.21 -8.02 -8.64
C LEU A 21 5.26 -7.88 -9.74
N THR A 22 5.48 -6.66 -10.23
CA THR A 22 6.48 -6.35 -11.26
C THR A 22 7.68 -5.67 -10.62
N LEU A 23 8.88 -6.11 -10.98
CA LEU A 23 10.13 -5.58 -10.50
C LEU A 23 10.77 -4.62 -11.53
N GLU A 24 11.66 -3.74 -11.08
CA GLU A 24 12.39 -2.81 -11.95
C GLU A 24 13.25 -3.49 -13.02
N ASN A 25 13.68 -4.73 -12.78
CA ASN A 25 14.45 -5.52 -13.74
C ASN A 25 13.57 -6.18 -14.83
N GLY A 26 12.26 -5.89 -14.85
CA GLY A 26 11.30 -6.43 -15.81
C GLY A 26 10.79 -7.84 -15.48
N SER A 27 11.27 -8.48 -14.41
CA SER A 27 10.70 -9.75 -13.93
C SER A 27 9.38 -9.50 -13.20
N ALA A 28 8.49 -10.49 -13.23
CA ALA A 28 7.21 -10.44 -12.54
C ALA A 28 6.91 -11.77 -11.85
N PHE A 29 6.20 -11.69 -10.72
CA PHE A 29 5.70 -12.85 -10.00
C PHE A 29 4.18 -12.77 -9.92
N ASP A 30 3.53 -13.92 -10.08
CA ASP A 30 2.09 -14.06 -9.96
C ASP A 30 1.77 -14.93 -8.75
N ILE A 31 0.87 -14.47 -7.91
CA ILE A 31 0.46 -15.13 -6.66
C ILE A 31 -1.06 -15.20 -6.64
N ALA A 32 -1.60 -16.40 -6.47
CA ALA A 32 -3.02 -16.56 -6.17
C ALA A 32 -3.26 -16.23 -4.69
N VAL A 33 -4.20 -15.34 -4.41
CA VAL A 33 -4.55 -14.88 -3.07
C VAL A 33 -6.06 -14.99 -2.87
N SER A 34 -6.47 -15.44 -1.67
CA SER A 34 -7.89 -15.42 -1.30
C SER A 34 -8.36 -13.99 -0.99
N PRO A 35 -9.69 -13.73 -0.98
CA PRO A 35 -10.22 -12.44 -0.54
C PRO A 35 -9.71 -12.03 0.85
N GLU A 36 -9.69 -12.95 1.81
CA GLU A 36 -9.23 -12.68 3.18
C GLU A 36 -7.74 -12.33 3.24
N GLN A 37 -6.92 -12.95 2.40
CA GLN A 37 -5.51 -12.63 2.29
C GLN A 37 -5.28 -11.25 1.66
N LEU A 38 -6.13 -10.85 0.71
CA LEU A 38 -6.10 -9.53 0.11
C LEU A 38 -6.48 -8.45 1.12
N ASP A 39 -7.46 -8.71 1.98
CA ASP A 39 -7.84 -7.80 3.08
C ASP A 39 -6.68 -7.60 4.06
N LEU A 40 -6.00 -8.69 4.47
CA LEU A 40 -4.82 -8.61 5.34
C LEU A 40 -3.67 -7.82 4.68
N LEU A 41 -3.49 -7.97 3.37
CA LEU A 41 -2.50 -7.20 2.62
C LEU A 41 -2.84 -5.70 2.62
N ALA A 42 -4.10 -5.34 2.44
CA ALA A 42 -4.56 -3.95 2.49
C ALA A 42 -4.30 -3.33 3.87
N GLU A 43 -4.63 -4.05 4.95
CA GLU A 43 -4.41 -3.57 6.32
C GLU A 43 -2.92 -3.31 6.62
N GLU A 44 -2.03 -4.20 6.17
CA GLU A 44 -0.58 -4.01 6.35
C GLU A 44 -0.05 -2.81 5.57
N ILE A 45 -0.56 -2.58 4.36
CA ILE A 45 -0.20 -1.41 3.55
C ILE A 45 -0.61 -0.13 4.27
N ASP A 46 -1.85 -0.04 4.75
CA ASP A 46 -2.35 1.13 5.47
C ASP A 46 -1.53 1.39 6.73
N ARG A 47 -1.25 0.34 7.53
CA ARG A 47 -0.39 0.44 8.73
C ARG A 47 0.99 1.00 8.40
N ARG A 48 1.60 0.56 7.29
CA ARG A 48 2.93 1.02 6.88
C ARG A 48 2.89 2.48 6.42
N LEU A 49 1.87 2.87 5.68
CA LEU A 49 1.67 4.25 5.23
C LEU A 49 1.49 5.20 6.42
N ASP A 50 0.70 4.80 7.41
CA ASP A 50 0.49 5.59 8.64
C ASP A 50 1.79 5.82 9.43
N MET A 51 2.73 4.86 9.39
CA MET A 51 4.04 4.99 10.03
C MET A 51 5.02 5.88 9.24
N ASP A 52 4.93 5.85 7.91
CA ASP A 52 5.83 6.60 7.03
C ASP A 52 5.34 8.04 6.78
N LEU A 53 4.05 8.33 7.02
CA LEU A 53 3.51 9.68 7.02
C LEU A 53 3.96 10.43 8.28
N PRO A 54 4.61 11.60 8.17
CA PRO A 54 4.82 12.46 9.32
C PRO A 54 3.46 12.83 9.90
N ALA A 55 3.36 12.85 11.23
CA ALA A 55 2.14 13.19 11.95
C ALA A 55 1.46 14.41 11.29
N PRO A 56 0.11 14.40 11.15
CA PRO A 56 -0.60 15.51 10.56
C PRO A 56 -0.14 16.80 11.24
N LEU A 57 0.26 17.79 10.43
CA LEU A 57 0.71 19.10 10.92
C LEU A 57 -0.31 19.59 11.95
N PRO A 58 0.11 20.00 13.15
CA PRO A 58 -0.82 20.51 14.13
C PRO A 58 -1.60 21.67 13.50
N ASP A 59 -2.93 21.59 13.57
CA ASP A 59 -3.83 22.66 13.16
C ASP A 59 -3.30 23.99 13.72
N LEU A 60 -2.89 24.90 12.84
CA LEU A 60 -2.58 26.29 13.21
C LEU A 60 -3.87 27.09 13.51
N GLN A 61 -4.86 26.44 14.14
CA GLN A 61 -6.07 27.06 14.66
C GLN A 61 -5.80 27.48 16.12
N GLY A 62 -5.10 28.59 16.31
CA GLY A 62 -4.92 29.11 17.68
C GLY A 62 -4.12 30.40 17.87
N ARG A 63 -3.61 31.04 16.81
CA ARG A 63 -2.91 32.34 16.93
C ARG A 63 -3.39 33.37 15.92
N VAL A 64 -4.70 33.56 15.84
CA VAL A 64 -5.27 34.82 15.35
C VAL A 64 -6.32 35.27 16.37
N GLY A 65 -6.06 36.41 17.01
CA GLY A 65 -6.85 36.99 18.10
C GLY A 65 -6.03 37.00 19.39
N SER A 66 -5.64 38.14 19.98
CA SER A 66 -6.24 39.47 19.94
C SER A 66 -5.20 40.50 20.49
N PRO A 67 -5.50 41.82 20.42
CA PRO A 67 -4.54 42.92 20.22
C PRO A 67 -3.69 43.33 21.42
#